data_AF-A0AB38UE04-F1
#
_entry.id   AF-A0AB38UE04-F1
#
_cell.length_a   1.000
_cell.length_b   1.000
_cell.length_c   1.000
_cell.angle_alpha   90.00
_cell.angle_beta   90.00
_cell.angle_gamma   90.00
#
_symmetry.space_group_name_H-M   'P 1'
#
loop_
_entity.id
_entity.type
_entity.pdbx_description
1 polymer ?
#
loop_
_entity_poly.entity_id
_entity_poly.type
_entity_poly.pdbx_seq_one_letter_code
_entity_poly.pdbx_strand_id
1 'polypeptide(L)'
;MIRYKIYQNQQKKGLNAGKWFARAVSDETFDLAKLAEHMSKHNSPYSSGVIKGVLTDMVDCIKELLLDGKSVKIDDLAIFGVGIRSKAAQTLEEFSLEKNITGMRLKARATGNLSTTNLKLDSQLKQQAEYQKPTTPGGGSGSGNTPDPKPNPDEGDEEA
;
A
#
# COMPACT_ATOMS: atom_id res chain seq x y z
N MET A 1 7.34 10.48 14.18
CA MET A 1 8.52 10.03 13.41
C MET A 1 8.21 8.67 12.81
N ILE A 2 8.45 8.48 11.51
CA ILE A 2 8.13 7.24 10.79
C ILE A 2 9.20 6.20 11.10
N ARG A 3 8.77 4.98 11.42
CA ARG A 3 9.69 3.87 11.66
C ARG A 3 9.96 3.09 10.40
N TYR A 4 11.19 2.61 10.21
CA TYR A 4 11.55 1.72 9.11
C TYR A 4 12.34 0.49 9.58
N LYS A 5 12.31 -0.55 8.75
CA LYS A 5 13.18 -1.73 8.88
C LYS A 5 13.88 -2.03 7.55
N ILE A 6 15.09 -2.57 7.64
CA ILE A 6 15.89 -3.01 6.50
C ILE A 6 15.61 -4.51 6.26
N TYR A 7 15.51 -4.93 5.00
CA TYR A 7 15.34 -6.32 4.60
C TYR A 7 16.12 -6.63 3.31
N GLN A 8 16.52 -7.88 3.11
CA GLN A 8 17.16 -8.33 1.88
C GLN A 8 16.12 -8.92 0.92
N ASN A 9 16.19 -8.55 -0.36
CA ASN A 9 15.41 -9.20 -1.40
C ASN A 9 15.92 -10.64 -1.59
N GLN A 10 15.03 -11.61 -1.37
CA GLN A 10 15.36 -13.04 -1.41
C GLN A 10 15.25 -13.66 -2.82
N GLN A 11 14.89 -12.87 -3.83
CA GLN A 11 14.89 -13.33 -5.21
C GLN A 11 16.28 -13.82 -5.62
N LYS A 12 16.33 -14.94 -6.35
CA LYS A 12 17.58 -15.58 -6.81
C LYS A 12 18.10 -15.02 -8.13
N LYS A 13 17.23 -14.34 -8.91
CA LYS A 13 17.52 -13.79 -10.24
C LYS A 13 16.82 -12.44 -10.38
N GLY A 14 17.29 -11.63 -11.33
CA GLY A 14 16.81 -10.28 -11.57
C GLY A 14 17.76 -9.21 -11.06
N LEU A 15 17.57 -7.97 -11.51
CA LEU A 15 18.45 -6.84 -11.21
C LEU A 15 18.62 -6.59 -9.71
N ASN A 16 17.61 -6.93 -8.91
CA ASN A 16 17.53 -6.63 -7.48
C ASN A 16 17.72 -7.84 -6.56
N ALA A 17 18.04 -9.01 -7.11
CA ALA A 17 18.31 -10.23 -6.34
C ALA A 17 19.43 -10.01 -5.31
N GLY A 18 19.18 -10.37 -4.05
CA GLY A 18 20.15 -10.25 -2.95
C GLY A 18 20.44 -8.81 -2.48
N LYS A 19 19.83 -7.77 -3.06
CA LYS A 19 19.99 -6.37 -2.63
C LYS A 19 19.17 -6.06 -1.38
N TRP A 20 19.52 -4.99 -0.69
CA TRP A 20 18.89 -4.57 0.57
C TRP A 20 17.98 -3.36 0.35
N PHE A 21 16.83 -3.38 1.01
CA PHE A 21 15.78 -2.37 0.89
C PHE A 21 15.27 -1.97 2.28
N ALA A 22 14.66 -0.80 2.36
CA ALA A 22 13.94 -0.36 3.54
C ALA A 22 12.42 -0.40 3.28
N ARG A 23 11.64 -0.65 4.33
CA ARG A 23 10.19 -0.44 4.32
C ARG A 23 9.74 0.24 5.60
N ALA A 24 8.75 1.12 5.47
CA ALA A 24 8.08 1.69 6.63
C ALA A 24 7.44 0.58 7.48
N VAL A 25 7.36 0.84 8.78
CA VAL A 25 6.67 0.00 9.75
C VAL A 25 5.57 0.83 10.40
N SER A 26 4.34 0.38 10.22
CA SER A 26 3.18 0.92 10.92
C SER A 26 3.07 0.28 12.29
N ASP A 27 2.83 1.11 13.30
CA ASP A 27 2.63 0.66 14.68
C ASP A 27 1.22 0.15 14.91
N GLU A 28 0.27 0.81 14.28
CA GLU A 28 -1.14 0.55 14.36
C GLU A 28 -1.81 1.03 13.07
N THR A 29 -2.95 0.42 12.74
CA THR A 29 -3.85 0.89 11.69
C THR A 29 -5.11 1.45 12.35
N PHE A 30 -5.45 2.70 12.00
CA PHE A 30 -6.71 3.32 12.41
C PHE A 30 -7.79 2.99 11.39
N ASP A 31 -8.89 2.39 11.85
CA ASP A 31 -10.11 2.25 11.06
C ASP A 31 -10.96 3.53 11.15
N LEU A 32 -12.10 3.57 10.44
CA LEU A 32 -13.00 4.74 10.45
C LEU A 32 -13.53 5.07 11.85
N ALA A 33 -13.72 4.08 12.73
CA ALA A 33 -14.25 4.33 14.06
C ALA A 33 -13.19 5.01 14.95
N LYS A 34 -11.96 4.48 14.95
CA LYS A 34 -10.82 5.07 15.67
C LYS A 34 -10.48 6.45 15.13
N LEU A 35 -10.51 6.63 13.80
CA LEU A 35 -10.26 7.93 13.17
C LEU A 35 -11.34 8.94 13.57
N ALA A 36 -12.63 8.56 13.51
CA ALA A 36 -13.72 9.43 13.90
C ALA A 36 -13.67 9.82 15.38
N GLU A 37 -13.31 8.88 16.27
CA GLU A 37 -13.07 9.18 17.68
C GLU A 37 -11.92 10.17 17.85
N HIS A 38 -10.79 9.94 17.17
CA HIS A 38 -9.66 10.86 17.18
C HIS A 38 -10.06 12.27 16.71
N MET A 39 -10.76 12.38 15.58
CA MET A 39 -11.24 13.66 15.06
C MET A 39 -12.21 14.36 16.03
N SER A 40 -13.12 13.61 16.66
CA SER A 40 -14.07 14.19 17.64
C SER A 40 -13.37 14.81 18.86
N LYS A 41 -12.17 14.34 19.20
CA LYS A 41 -11.34 14.87 20.30
C LYS A 41 -10.41 16.01 19.85
N HIS A 42 -10.31 16.28 18.54
CA HIS A 42 -9.38 17.23 17.94
C HIS A 42 -10.13 18.32 17.17
N ASN A 43 -10.54 19.37 17.88
CA ASN A 43 -11.13 20.60 17.32
C ASN A 43 -12.39 20.42 16.45
N SER A 44 -13.00 19.24 16.43
CA SER A 44 -14.27 19.00 15.75
C SER A 44 -15.44 19.28 16.70
N PRO A 45 -16.47 20.05 16.30
CA PRO A 45 -17.70 20.20 17.07
C PRO A 45 -18.62 18.96 16.95
N TYR A 46 -18.28 18.01 16.07
CA TYR A 46 -19.11 16.84 15.79
C TYR A 46 -18.71 15.63 16.65
N SER A 47 -19.70 14.85 17.06
CA SER A 47 -19.46 13.59 17.77
C SER A 47 -18.79 12.55 16.87
N SER A 48 -18.10 11.57 17.46
CA SER A 48 -17.49 10.47 16.72
C SER A 48 -18.50 9.71 15.86
N GLY A 49 -19.75 9.57 16.31
CA GLY A 49 -20.83 8.95 15.56
C GLY A 49 -21.17 9.70 14.27
N VAL A 50 -21.30 11.03 14.34
CA VAL A 50 -21.58 11.87 13.17
C VAL A 50 -20.42 11.82 12.17
N ILE A 51 -19.18 11.98 12.66
CA ILE A 51 -17.99 11.94 11.80
C ILE A 51 -17.88 10.59 11.10
N LYS A 52 -18.05 9.49 11.83
CA LYS A 52 -18.02 8.15 11.25
C LYS A 52 -19.08 7.97 10.18
N GLY A 53 -20.30 8.46 10.41
CA GLY A 53 -21.38 8.44 9.42
C GLY A 53 -20.97 9.13 8.12
N VAL A 54 -20.54 10.39 8.21
CA VAL A 54 -20.11 11.17 7.03
C VAL A 54 -18.94 10.52 6.29
N LEU A 55 -17.94 10.00 7.01
CA LEU A 55 -16.80 9.30 6.39
C LEU A 55 -17.22 7.98 5.72
N THR A 56 -18.23 7.30 6.26
CA THR A 56 -18.78 6.07 5.66
C THR A 56 -19.50 6.42 4.35
N ASP A 57 -20.38 7.42 4.38
CA ASP A 57 -21.08 7.90 3.19
C ASP A 57 -20.10 8.37 2.11
N MET A 58 -19.03 9.08 2.50
CA MET A 58 -17.97 9.50 1.58
C MET A 58 -17.33 8.31 0.85
N VAL A 59 -17.04 7.20 1.55
CA VAL A 59 -16.47 5.99 0.94
C VAL A 59 -17.44 5.37 -0.06
N ASP A 60 -18.73 5.30 0.27
CA ASP A 60 -19.76 4.78 -0.62
C ASP A 60 -19.93 5.66 -1.87
N CYS A 61 -19.97 6.98 -1.70
CA CYS A 61 -20.02 7.94 -2.82
C CYS A 61 -18.80 7.81 -3.74
N ILE A 62 -17.58 7.67 -3.18
CA ILE A 62 -16.38 7.45 -3.99
C ILE A 62 -16.54 6.16 -4.81
N LYS A 63 -16.95 5.06 -4.19
CA LYS A 63 -17.15 3.78 -4.88
C LYS A 63 -18.15 3.91 -6.03
N GLU A 64 -19.29 4.57 -5.81
CA GLU A 64 -20.30 4.81 -6.84
C GLU A 64 -19.71 5.58 -8.03
N LEU A 65 -19.08 6.72 -7.77
CA LEU A 65 -18.51 7.58 -8.81
C LEU A 65 -17.39 6.88 -9.58
N LEU A 66 -16.57 6.06 -8.91
CA LEU A 66 -15.53 5.27 -9.57
C LEU A 66 -16.10 4.20 -10.51
N LEU A 67 -17.20 3.54 -10.11
CA LEU A 67 -17.89 2.55 -10.96
C LEU A 67 -18.57 3.22 -12.16
N ASP A 68 -18.92 4.49 -12.05
CA ASP A 68 -19.40 5.33 -13.16
C ASP A 68 -18.26 5.95 -14.00
N GLY A 69 -17.02 5.47 -13.82
CA GLY A 69 -15.86 5.88 -14.63
C GLY A 69 -15.29 7.26 -14.29
N LYS A 70 -15.79 7.91 -13.24
CA LYS A 70 -15.25 9.20 -12.77
C LYS A 70 -14.04 8.99 -11.87
N SER A 71 -13.18 9.99 -11.78
CA SER A 71 -12.14 10.05 -10.74
C SER A 71 -12.58 11.03 -9.67
N VAL A 72 -12.36 10.68 -8.40
CA VAL A 72 -12.70 11.54 -7.26
C VAL A 72 -11.43 12.05 -6.61
N LYS A 73 -11.32 13.37 -6.46
CA LYS A 73 -10.18 13.99 -5.77
C LYS A 73 -10.65 14.51 -4.42
N ILE A 74 -9.93 14.13 -3.37
CA ILE A 74 -9.95 14.85 -2.10
C ILE A 74 -8.68 15.70 -2.11
N ASP A 75 -8.85 17.01 -2.21
CA ASP A 75 -7.73 17.95 -2.24
C ASP A 75 -6.79 17.73 -1.05
N ASP A 76 -5.49 17.94 -1.29
CA ASP A 76 -4.40 17.72 -0.33
C ASP A 76 -4.23 16.31 0.24
N LEU A 77 -5.07 15.36 -0.18
CA LEU A 77 -4.98 13.94 0.20
C LEU A 77 -4.60 13.07 -1.01
N ALA A 78 -5.57 12.80 -1.88
CA ALA A 78 -5.37 11.89 -2.99
C ALA A 78 -6.43 12.06 -4.09
N ILE A 79 -6.06 11.66 -5.30
CA ILE A 79 -7.00 11.36 -6.38
C ILE A 79 -7.20 9.85 -6.48
N PHE A 80 -8.47 9.44 -6.41
CA PHE A 80 -8.95 8.07 -6.55
C PHE A 80 -9.46 7.84 -7.97
N GLY A 81 -9.14 6.69 -8.55
CA GLY A 81 -9.56 6.30 -9.88
C GLY A 81 -9.53 4.78 -10.08
N VAL A 82 -10.05 4.30 -11.20
CA VAL A 82 -9.98 2.87 -11.57
C VAL A 82 -8.73 2.60 -12.40
N GLY A 83 -8.01 1.54 -12.05
CA GLY A 83 -6.92 0.95 -12.83
C GLY A 83 -7.33 -0.40 -13.39
N ILE A 84 -6.87 -0.69 -14.61
CA ILE A 84 -7.11 -1.96 -15.30
C ILE A 84 -5.83 -2.79 -15.23
N ARG A 85 -5.91 -4.04 -14.78
CA ARG A 85 -4.84 -5.03 -14.91
C ARG A 85 -5.06 -5.79 -16.21
N SER A 86 -4.07 -5.73 -17.09
CA SER A 86 -4.16 -6.29 -18.44
C SER A 86 -3.00 -7.22 -18.77
N LYS A 87 -3.27 -8.24 -19.59
CA LYS A 87 -2.26 -9.03 -20.31
C LYS A 87 -2.10 -8.50 -21.72
N ALA A 88 -0.87 -8.48 -22.22
CA ALA A 88 -0.61 -8.07 -23.60
C ALA A 88 -1.28 -9.03 -24.60
N ALA A 89 -1.80 -8.47 -25.69
CA ALA A 89 -2.13 -9.19 -26.92
C ALA A 89 -1.01 -8.94 -27.95
N GLN A 90 -0.75 -9.90 -28.84
CA GLN A 90 0.30 -9.74 -29.84
C GLN A 90 -0.12 -8.77 -30.96
N THR A 91 -1.42 -8.72 -31.26
CA THR A 91 -2.03 -7.74 -32.17
C THR A 91 -3.29 -7.13 -31.56
N LEU A 92 -3.83 -6.08 -32.20
CA LEU A 92 -5.07 -5.44 -31.76
C LEU A 92 -6.28 -6.34 -31.95
N GLU A 93 -6.32 -7.11 -33.03
CA GLU A 93 -7.42 -8.01 -33.40
C GLU A 93 -7.57 -9.18 -32.43
N GLU A 94 -6.47 -9.60 -31.80
CA GLU A 94 -6.47 -10.66 -30.78
C GLU A 94 -6.94 -10.16 -29.40
N PHE A 95 -6.99 -8.84 -29.21
CA PHE A 95 -7.39 -8.25 -27.94
C PHE A 95 -8.88 -8.48 -27.67
N SER A 96 -9.19 -8.95 -26.47
CA SER A 96 -10.57 -9.04 -25.98
C SER A 96 -10.63 -8.80 -24.48
N LEU A 97 -11.79 -8.36 -24.00
CA LEU A 97 -12.00 -8.11 -22.57
C LEU A 97 -11.71 -9.35 -21.73
N GLU A 98 -12.22 -10.51 -22.15
CA GLU A 98 -12.11 -11.78 -21.41
C GLU A 98 -10.67 -12.31 -21.33
N LYS A 99 -9.89 -12.17 -22.40
CA LYS A 99 -8.52 -12.70 -22.45
C LYS A 99 -7.51 -11.76 -21.82
N ASN A 100 -7.70 -10.46 -22.04
CA ASN A 100 -6.68 -9.47 -21.74
C ASN A 100 -6.97 -8.73 -20.43
N ILE A 101 -8.22 -8.46 -20.07
CA ILE A 101 -8.52 -7.79 -18.80
C ILE A 101 -8.61 -8.83 -17.68
N THR A 102 -7.60 -8.81 -16.81
CA THR A 102 -7.46 -9.79 -15.71
C THR A 102 -8.03 -9.30 -14.38
N GLY A 103 -8.37 -8.02 -14.29
CA GLY A 103 -9.07 -7.46 -13.15
C GLY A 103 -8.96 -5.96 -13.06
N MET A 104 -9.71 -5.39 -12.13
CA MET A 104 -9.62 -3.98 -11.77
C MET A 104 -8.77 -3.80 -10.51
N ARG A 105 -8.29 -2.57 -10.29
CA ARG A 105 -7.69 -2.11 -9.03
C ARG A 105 -8.11 -0.68 -8.74
N LEU A 106 -8.22 -0.32 -7.46
CA LEU A 106 -8.27 1.07 -7.05
C LEU A 106 -6.89 1.69 -7.29
N LYS A 107 -6.85 2.86 -7.93
CA LYS A 107 -5.67 3.73 -7.95
C LYS A 107 -5.92 4.85 -6.95
N ALA A 108 -4.98 5.06 -6.05
CA ALA A 108 -4.94 6.24 -5.18
C ALA A 108 -3.58 6.91 -5.37
N ARG A 109 -3.57 8.14 -5.86
CA ARG A 109 -2.34 8.93 -6.04
C ARG A 109 -2.39 10.13 -5.12
N ALA A 110 -1.35 10.30 -4.32
CA ALA A 110 -1.26 11.43 -3.41
C ALA A 110 -1.22 12.78 -4.15
N THR A 111 -1.82 13.81 -3.57
CA THR A 111 -1.88 15.16 -4.14
C THR A 111 -1.68 16.24 -3.08
N GLY A 112 -1.26 17.44 -3.48
CA GLY A 112 -1.18 18.60 -2.59
C GLY A 112 -0.26 18.37 -1.39
N ASN A 113 -0.73 18.66 -0.18
CA ASN A 113 0.07 18.53 1.04
C ASN A 113 0.61 17.12 1.30
N LEU A 114 -0.15 16.07 0.96
CA LEU A 114 0.32 14.69 1.10
C LEU A 114 1.06 14.15 -0.13
N SER A 115 1.39 15.00 -1.12
CA SER A 115 2.20 14.57 -2.27
C SER A 115 3.53 13.95 -1.85
N THR A 116 4.08 13.05 -2.65
CA THR A 116 5.35 12.36 -2.36
C THR A 116 6.51 13.33 -2.11
N THR A 117 6.53 14.45 -2.83
CA THR A 117 7.53 15.51 -2.63
C THR A 117 7.43 16.10 -1.22
N ASN A 118 6.23 16.48 -0.79
CA ASN A 118 6.02 17.09 0.52
C ASN A 118 6.20 16.09 1.65
N LEU A 119 5.70 14.86 1.49
CA LEU A 119 5.93 13.77 2.44
C LEU A 119 7.42 13.53 2.69
N LYS A 120 8.24 13.59 1.65
CA LYS A 120 9.69 13.46 1.79
C LYS A 120 10.30 14.60 2.63
N LEU A 121 9.85 15.83 2.42
CA LEU A 121 10.34 17.01 3.14
C LEU A 121 9.94 17.00 4.63
N ASP A 122 8.70 16.58 4.93
CA ASP A 122 8.16 16.59 6.29
C ASP A 122 8.53 15.33 7.10
N SER A 123 9.01 14.28 6.43
CA SER A 123 9.32 13.01 7.08
C SER A 123 10.61 13.05 7.89
N GLN A 124 10.54 12.48 9.09
CA GLN A 124 11.70 12.07 9.87
C GLN A 124 11.67 10.55 10.05
N LEU A 125 12.79 9.89 9.77
CA LEU A 125 12.92 8.44 9.81
C LEU A 125 13.71 7.97 11.03
N LYS A 126 13.24 6.88 11.66
CA LYS A 126 13.99 6.16 12.70
C LYS A 126 13.91 4.67 12.49
N GLN A 127 15.05 3.99 12.59
CA GLN A 127 15.08 2.54 12.49
C GLN A 127 14.43 1.90 13.73
N GLN A 128 13.49 0.98 13.54
CA GLN A 128 12.74 0.35 14.65
C GLN A 128 13.62 -0.58 15.49
N ALA A 129 14.52 -1.32 14.83
CA ALA A 129 15.59 -2.12 15.43
C ALA A 129 16.71 -2.29 14.38
N GLU A 130 17.97 -2.34 14.83
CA GLU A 130 19.06 -2.74 13.93
C GLU A 130 18.79 -4.13 13.37
N TYR A 131 18.97 -4.28 12.06
CA TYR A 131 18.85 -5.58 11.43
C TYR A 131 19.95 -6.50 11.99
N GLN A 132 19.54 -7.49 12.78
CA GLN A 132 20.43 -8.56 13.20
C GLN A 132 20.60 -9.50 12.01
N LYS A 133 21.80 -9.51 11.43
CA LYS A 133 22.16 -10.47 10.37
C LYS A 133 21.88 -11.87 10.92
N PRO A 134 21.12 -12.75 10.24
CA PRO A 134 21.03 -14.13 10.67
C PRO A 134 22.44 -14.67 10.74
N THR A 135 22.93 -14.95 11.96
CA THR A 135 24.19 -15.63 12.18
C THR A 135 24.04 -16.98 11.52
N THR A 136 24.69 -17.17 10.38
CA THR A 136 24.85 -18.49 9.78
C THR A 136 25.62 -19.32 10.79
N PRO A 137 25.04 -20.37 11.42
CA PRO A 137 25.87 -21.33 12.11
C PRO A 137 26.64 -22.06 11.00
N GLY A 138 27.96 -21.98 11.04
CA GLY A 138 28.79 -22.86 10.23
C GLY A 138 28.34 -24.31 10.41
N GLY A 139 28.23 -25.02 9.29
CA GLY A 139 28.10 -26.47 9.13
C GLY A 139 27.61 -27.30 10.32
N GLY A 140 26.39 -27.83 10.22
CA GLY A 140 25.90 -28.88 11.10
C GLY A 140 24.61 -29.50 10.58
N SER A 141 24.69 -30.74 10.12
CA SER A 141 23.59 -31.59 9.66
C SER A 141 22.45 -31.69 10.68
N GLY A 142 21.19 -31.61 10.24
CA GLY A 142 20.03 -31.86 11.10
C GLY A 142 18.69 -31.54 10.45
N SER A 143 17.94 -32.59 10.10
CA SER A 143 16.60 -32.60 9.51
C SER A 143 15.51 -31.98 10.41
N GLY A 144 14.48 -31.37 9.82
CA GLY A 144 13.13 -31.32 10.43
C GLY A 144 12.35 -30.00 10.33
N ASN A 145 11.43 -29.95 9.36
CA ASN A 145 10.17 -29.18 9.29
C ASN A 145 9.99 -27.87 10.08
N THR A 146 9.76 -26.77 9.34
CA THR A 146 8.90 -25.66 9.81
C THR A 146 8.26 -24.96 8.59
N PRO A 147 7.01 -24.46 8.69
CA PRO A 147 6.14 -24.22 7.54
C PRO A 147 6.51 -22.95 6.75
N ASP A 148 6.32 -23.02 5.44
CA ASP A 148 6.39 -21.89 4.52
C ASP A 148 5.53 -20.69 4.98
N PRO A 149 6.11 -19.51 5.21
CA PRO A 149 5.33 -18.29 5.20
C PRO A 149 5.04 -17.95 3.74
N LYS A 150 3.78 -18.13 3.32
CA LYS A 150 3.29 -17.65 2.01
C LYS A 150 3.75 -16.21 1.76
N PRO A 151 4.27 -15.89 0.57
CA PRO A 151 4.49 -14.50 0.19
C PRO A 151 3.15 -13.76 0.20
N ASN A 152 3.10 -12.63 0.89
CA ASN A 152 1.93 -11.75 0.86
C ASN A 152 1.85 -11.13 -0.55
N PRO A 153 0.70 -11.16 -1.24
CA PRO A 153 0.59 -10.85 -2.66
C PRO A 153 0.53 -9.35 -2.97
N ASP A 154 1.16 -8.51 -2.16
CA ASP A 154 1.25 -7.07 -2.41
C ASP A 154 2.59 -6.77 -3.08
N GLU A 155 2.76 -7.30 -4.28
CA GLU A 155 3.81 -6.87 -5.22
C GLU A 155 3.47 -5.44 -5.65
N GLY A 156 4.09 -4.50 -4.94
CA GLY A 156 4.15 -3.10 -5.35
C GLY A 156 4.78 -3.02 -6.73
N ASP A 157 4.08 -2.28 -7.59
CA ASP A 157 4.40 -2.01 -8.99
C ASP A 157 5.91 -1.82 -9.23
N GLU A 158 6.48 -2.64 -10.12
CA GLU A 158 7.70 -2.28 -10.84
C GLU A 158 7.35 -1.04 -11.68
N GLU A 159 7.80 0.14 -11.26
CA GLU A 159 7.89 1.29 -12.16
C GLU A 159 8.89 0.94 -13.27
N ALA A 160 8.33 0.75 -14.46
CA ALA A 160 8.97 1.02 -15.75
C ALA A 160 8.25 2.20 -16.39
#